data_AF-A0A2T0LAK1-F1
#
_entry.id   AF-A0A2T0LAK1-F1
#
_cell.length_a   1.000
_cell.length_b   1.000
_cell.length_c   1.000
_cell.angle_alpha   90.00
_cell.angle_beta   90.00
_cell.angle_gamma   90.00
#
_symmetry.space_group_name_H-M   'P 1'
#
loop_
_entity.id
_entity.type
_entity.pdbx_description
1 polymer ?
#
loop_
_entity_poly.entity_id
_entity_poly.type
_entity_poly.pdbx_seq_one_letter_code
_entity_poly.pdbx_strand_id
1 'polypeptide(L)'
;MSRNQPNKKNEKEKWMIFHPLDTAEIYRNLLAGNQSSGRRQSSKKGDPNKQIDHLWYDVHYRQQKTYAKKESKNRLYPLKKEIALSNEQLETYRQVLKQRREALALLSRYQRVKILHGRPTGKAFPGLGAAHVREATLTIHPVYGVPYLPGSSIKGVVRHWALEAFFEGSEKAYETALKGEAGEAQARHARAIRDVFGDQEHSGAVQFHDAFACEEVCLKPDVLTVHFGDYYQQGKPPTDRMDPVPNEFYGVEAPYFEFVITLAGERDFSLEGDDLLEVAGTWLKQALSEMGIGAKTTSGYGCFDFFVDRTEDTLQQGFQCLESREEKRKAQEEALRREREERERKEAWARKWAAMSEEERLLYEIEQLKSDHHEDREKSKSELYERVVAQAEQGNLEPARALRKYWEETGDWHVKKKKKKQHEKVQILLRLLGES
;
A
#
# COMPACT_ATOMS: atom_id res chain seq x y z
N MET A 1 -29.68 43.57 42.95
CA MET A 1 -29.70 42.40 42.05
C MET A 1 -28.44 42.41 41.22
N SER A 2 -27.54 41.48 41.52
CA SER A 2 -26.25 41.28 40.84
C SER A 2 -26.47 40.78 39.40
N ARG A 3 -25.80 41.39 38.42
CA ARG A 3 -25.55 40.78 37.10
C ARG A 3 -24.07 40.93 36.77
N ASN A 4 -23.40 39.80 36.88
CA ASN A 4 -21.98 39.56 36.61
C ASN A 4 -21.54 40.12 35.26
N GLN A 5 -20.41 40.82 35.27
CA GLN A 5 -19.58 41.04 34.09
C GLN A 5 -19.02 39.69 33.61
N PRO A 6 -19.11 39.35 32.31
CA PRO A 6 -18.43 38.17 31.79
C PRO A 6 -16.92 38.40 31.70
N ASN A 7 -16.19 37.42 32.22
CA ASN A 7 -14.75 37.37 32.40
C ASN A 7 -14.01 37.35 31.04
N LYS A 8 -13.07 38.28 30.82
CA LYS A 8 -12.19 38.35 29.62
C LYS A 8 -11.13 37.24 29.61
N LYS A 9 -11.54 35.96 29.60
CA LYS A 9 -10.62 34.81 29.54
C LYS A 9 -10.83 33.84 28.36
N ASN A 10 -11.86 33.99 27.54
CA ASN A 10 -12.17 33.05 26.45
C ASN A 10 -12.11 33.67 25.03
N GLU A 11 -11.02 34.36 24.69
CA GLU A 11 -10.73 34.74 23.29
C GLU A 11 -9.60 33.89 22.65
N LYS A 12 -9.16 32.82 23.33
CA LYS A 12 -8.12 31.89 22.82
C LYS A 12 -8.65 30.68 22.03
N GLU A 13 -9.96 30.52 21.86
CA GLU A 13 -10.54 29.37 21.14
C GLU A 13 -10.91 29.65 19.68
N LYS A 14 -10.51 30.79 19.10
CA LYS A 14 -10.89 31.15 17.72
C LYS A 14 -9.90 30.78 16.62
N TRP A 15 -8.86 29.99 16.93
CA TRP A 15 -7.93 29.46 15.92
C TRP A 15 -7.80 27.94 16.04
N MET A 16 -8.95 27.27 15.95
CA MET A 16 -8.97 25.84 15.61
C MET A 16 -8.84 25.73 14.10
N ILE A 17 -7.64 25.37 13.66
CA ILE A 17 -7.37 24.86 12.32
C ILE A 17 -8.38 23.72 12.07
N PHE A 18 -9.09 23.83 10.95
CA PHE A 18 -10.19 22.97 10.55
C PHE A 18 -9.77 21.50 10.52
N HIS A 19 -10.13 20.75 11.56
CA HIS A 19 -10.28 19.30 11.50
C HIS A 19 -11.78 19.02 11.58
N PRO A 20 -12.38 18.24 10.67
CA PRO A 20 -13.74 17.74 10.86
C PRO A 20 -13.79 17.03 12.22
N LEU A 21 -14.74 17.40 13.07
CA LEU A 21 -14.93 16.83 14.42
C LEU A 21 -14.96 15.28 14.38
N ASP A 22 -15.46 14.72 13.28
CA ASP A 22 -15.55 13.30 12.99
C ASP A 22 -14.18 12.60 13.04
N THR A 23 -13.09 13.25 12.59
CA THR A 23 -11.76 12.62 12.56
C THR A 23 -11.17 12.46 13.96
N ALA A 24 -11.34 13.47 14.82
CA ALA A 24 -10.81 13.44 16.20
C ALA A 24 -11.57 12.45 17.11
N GLU A 25 -12.83 12.17 16.79
CA GLU A 25 -13.65 11.17 17.48
C GLU A 25 -13.32 9.75 17.03
N ILE A 26 -13.10 9.55 15.72
CA ILE A 26 -12.60 8.28 15.15
C ILE A 26 -11.25 7.89 15.77
N TYR A 27 -10.31 8.84 15.91
CA TYR A 27 -9.01 8.58 16.56
C TYR A 27 -9.16 8.20 18.04
N ARG A 28 -10.07 8.84 18.78
CA ARG A 28 -10.33 8.48 20.19
C ARG A 28 -10.91 7.07 20.33
N ASN A 29 -11.81 6.69 19.42
CA ASN A 29 -12.46 5.37 19.45
C ASN A 29 -11.51 4.24 19.03
N LEU A 30 -10.61 4.48 18.07
CA LEU A 30 -9.54 3.53 17.69
C LEU A 30 -8.55 3.28 18.84
N LEU A 31 -8.26 4.30 19.65
CA LEU A 31 -7.38 4.18 20.81
C LEU A 31 -8.02 3.44 21.99
N ALA A 32 -9.34 3.49 22.12
CA ALA A 32 -10.09 2.80 23.19
C ALA A 32 -10.32 1.31 22.90
N GLY A 33 -10.51 0.92 21.63
CA GLY A 33 -10.82 -0.46 21.23
C GLY A 33 -9.67 -1.47 21.37
N ASN A 34 -8.41 -1.01 21.40
CA ASN A 34 -7.24 -1.87 21.46
C ASN A 34 -6.84 -2.33 22.89
N GLN A 35 -7.65 -2.03 23.91
CA GLN A 35 -7.38 -2.48 25.29
C GLN A 35 -7.99 -3.85 25.65
N SER A 36 -8.81 -4.46 24.79
CA SER A 36 -9.50 -5.72 25.10
C SER A 36 -9.31 -6.82 24.06
N SER A 37 -8.07 -7.29 23.85
CA SER A 37 -7.74 -8.70 23.57
C SER A 37 -6.24 -8.86 23.26
N GLY A 38 -5.64 -9.93 23.76
CA GLY A 38 -4.21 -10.03 24.02
C GLY A 38 -3.28 -10.21 22.80
N ARG A 39 -2.15 -9.51 22.83
CA ARG A 39 -0.81 -10.08 23.09
C ARG A 39 0.18 -8.92 23.27
N ARG A 40 0.61 -8.67 24.51
CA ARG A 40 1.68 -7.70 24.79
C ARG A 40 3.00 -8.24 24.25
N GLN A 41 3.42 -7.79 23.07
CA GLN A 41 4.84 -7.64 22.81
C GLN A 41 5.30 -6.37 23.52
N SER A 42 6.25 -6.50 24.43
CA SER A 42 6.78 -5.39 25.20
C SER A 42 7.60 -4.49 24.25
N SER A 43 7.02 -3.39 23.79
CA SER A 43 7.80 -2.24 23.34
C SER A 43 7.82 -1.23 24.48
N LYS A 44 9.03 -0.80 24.85
CA LYS A 44 9.31 0.22 25.86
C LYS A 44 8.36 1.41 25.66
N LYS A 45 7.83 1.99 26.75
CA LYS A 45 7.09 3.27 26.77
C LYS A 45 7.77 4.28 25.82
N GLY A 46 7.28 4.37 24.60
CA GLY A 46 7.77 5.29 23.58
C GLY A 46 7.18 6.66 23.84
N ASP A 47 8.00 7.69 23.64
CA ASP A 47 7.57 9.09 23.52
C ASP A 47 6.26 9.17 22.69
N PRO A 48 5.17 9.79 23.18
CA PRO A 48 3.95 9.95 22.41
C PRO A 48 4.17 10.65 21.06
N ASN A 49 5.26 11.43 20.89
CA ASN A 49 5.66 12.01 19.61
C ASN A 49 6.25 10.99 18.61
N LYS A 50 6.55 9.76 19.02
CA LYS A 50 7.05 8.67 18.15
C LYS A 50 5.95 7.78 17.57
N GLN A 51 4.67 8.07 17.76
CA GLN A 51 3.60 7.16 17.34
C GLN A 51 3.31 7.17 15.83
N ILE A 52 3.66 8.21 15.09
CA ILE A 52 3.34 8.31 13.64
C ILE A 52 4.65 8.37 12.84
N ASP A 53 5.02 7.32 12.16
CA ASP A 53 6.25 7.30 11.37
C ASP A 53 5.97 7.83 9.95
N HIS A 54 6.04 9.15 9.74
CA HIS A 54 5.68 9.76 8.45
C HIS A 54 6.49 11.02 8.12
N LEU A 55 7.29 10.98 7.05
CA LEU A 55 8.26 12.03 6.68
C LEU A 55 7.64 13.43 6.58
N TRP A 56 6.43 13.55 6.02
CA TRP A 56 5.75 14.84 5.91
C TRP A 56 5.53 15.48 7.29
N TYR A 57 5.14 14.68 8.29
CA TYR A 57 4.94 15.19 9.65
C TYR A 57 6.28 15.50 10.31
N ASP A 58 7.32 14.71 10.04
CA ASP A 58 8.66 14.97 10.57
C ASP A 58 9.24 16.28 10.04
N VAL A 59 9.00 16.61 8.76
CA VAL A 59 9.53 17.82 8.14
C VAL A 59 8.67 19.05 8.42
N HIS A 60 7.34 18.95 8.28
CA HIS A 60 6.46 20.13 8.31
C HIS A 60 5.73 20.36 9.64
N TYR A 61 5.50 19.33 10.45
CA TYR A 61 4.63 19.44 11.63
C TYR A 61 5.41 19.38 12.95
N ARG A 62 6.25 18.36 13.12
CA ARG A 62 7.00 18.08 14.35
C ARG A 62 8.13 19.05 14.63
N GLN A 63 8.47 19.89 13.66
CA GLN A 63 9.42 20.97 13.87
C GLN A 63 8.82 22.09 14.71
N GLN A 64 7.50 22.19 14.89
CA GLN A 64 6.91 23.32 15.61
C GLN A 64 7.12 23.24 17.13
N LYS A 65 7.92 24.15 17.69
CA LYS A 65 8.18 24.29 19.14
C LYS A 65 7.16 25.20 19.83
N THR A 66 6.78 26.31 19.21
CA THR A 66 5.81 27.27 19.78
C THR A 66 5.18 28.10 18.67
N TYR A 67 3.91 28.52 18.80
CA TYR A 67 3.30 29.46 17.84
C TYR A 67 3.47 30.93 18.24
N ALA A 68 4.00 31.20 19.44
CA ALA A 68 4.04 32.55 20.01
C ALA A 68 5.20 33.43 19.49
N LYS A 69 6.22 32.82 18.86
CA LYS A 69 7.41 33.53 18.37
C LYS A 69 7.26 33.87 16.90
N LYS A 70 7.62 35.12 16.54
CA LYS A 70 7.56 35.62 15.16
C LYS A 70 8.66 35.03 14.27
N GLU A 71 9.86 34.82 14.82
CA GLU A 71 11.01 34.33 14.06
C GLU A 71 11.04 32.80 13.99
N SER A 72 11.22 32.25 12.78
CA SER A 72 11.26 30.81 12.52
C SER A 72 12.32 30.07 13.34
N LYS A 73 13.53 30.64 13.48
CA LYS A 73 14.63 30.06 14.28
C LYS A 73 14.26 29.81 15.74
N ASN A 74 13.37 30.63 16.29
CA ASN A 74 12.90 30.55 17.67
C ASN A 74 11.58 29.79 17.79
N ARG A 75 10.94 29.48 16.65
CA ARG A 75 9.65 28.82 16.52
C ARG A 75 9.78 27.32 16.28
N LEU A 76 10.88 26.90 15.65
CA LEU A 76 11.08 25.54 15.16
C LEU A 76 12.21 24.81 15.90
N TYR A 77 12.10 23.49 16.03
CA TYR A 77 13.20 22.59 16.34
C TYR A 77 14.14 22.48 15.13
N PRO A 78 15.43 22.17 15.34
CA PRO A 78 16.32 21.86 14.24
C PRO A 78 15.97 20.49 13.65
N LEU A 79 15.89 20.43 12.33
CA LEU A 79 15.82 19.17 11.59
C LEU A 79 17.09 18.34 11.84
N LYS A 80 16.95 17.02 11.77
CA LYS A 80 18.10 16.10 11.88
C LYS A 80 19.01 16.28 10.66
N LYS A 81 20.31 16.06 10.87
CA LYS A 81 21.32 16.11 9.79
C LYS A 81 21.05 15.14 8.64
N GLU A 82 20.31 14.08 8.87
CA GLU A 82 19.93 13.14 7.82
C GLU A 82 18.55 12.58 8.19
N ILE A 83 17.65 12.58 7.21
CA ILE A 83 16.28 12.08 7.39
C ILE A 83 16.02 11.08 6.27
N ALA A 84 16.31 9.81 6.55
CA ALA A 84 15.94 8.69 5.71
C ALA A 84 14.57 8.14 6.11
N LEU A 85 13.89 7.50 5.17
CA LEU A 85 12.68 6.75 5.47
C LEU A 85 13.02 5.55 6.38
N SER A 86 12.15 5.28 7.35
CA SER A 86 12.24 4.09 8.17
C SER A 86 11.92 2.81 7.38
N ASN A 87 12.25 1.65 7.93
CA ASN A 87 11.88 0.37 7.31
C ASN A 87 10.37 0.20 7.13
N GLU A 88 9.56 0.71 8.07
CA GLU A 88 8.09 0.64 8.00
C GLU A 88 7.53 1.57 6.92
N GLN A 89 8.08 2.79 6.82
CA GLN A 89 7.75 3.74 5.75
C GLN A 89 8.14 3.19 4.38
N LEU A 90 9.34 2.63 4.25
CA LEU A 90 9.81 2.01 3.02
C LEU A 90 8.92 0.86 2.59
N GLU A 91 8.48 0.01 3.53
CA GLU A 91 7.59 -1.10 3.22
C GLU A 91 6.21 -0.61 2.77
N THR A 92 5.66 0.38 3.46
CA THR A 92 4.39 1.02 3.06
C THR A 92 4.50 1.66 1.68
N TYR A 93 5.62 2.36 1.43
CA TYR A 93 5.86 3.00 0.15
C TYR A 93 6.05 1.99 -0.99
N ARG A 94 6.71 0.86 -0.75
CA ARG A 94 6.78 -0.25 -1.72
C ARG A 94 5.39 -0.79 -2.06
N GLN A 95 4.48 -0.87 -1.10
CA GLN A 95 3.09 -1.26 -1.36
C GLN A 95 2.37 -0.22 -2.22
N VAL A 96 2.58 1.08 -1.98
CA VAL A 96 2.04 2.16 -2.81
C VAL A 96 2.57 2.07 -4.24
N LEU A 97 3.89 1.90 -4.42
CA LEU A 97 4.50 1.72 -5.74
C LEU A 97 3.93 0.49 -6.46
N LYS A 98 3.74 -0.61 -5.74
CA LYS A 98 3.12 -1.83 -6.28
C LYS A 98 1.69 -1.58 -6.77
N GLN A 99 0.85 -0.91 -5.96
CA GLN A 99 -0.51 -0.53 -6.35
C GLN A 99 -0.52 0.43 -7.54
N ARG A 100 0.44 1.36 -7.60
CA ARG A 100 0.61 2.27 -8.73
C ARG A 100 0.93 1.50 -10.01
N ARG A 101 1.84 0.53 -9.96
CA ARG A 101 2.17 -0.34 -11.10
C ARG A 101 0.98 -1.16 -11.58
N GLU A 102 0.18 -1.72 -10.65
CA GLU A 102 -1.09 -2.38 -10.97
C GLU A 102 -2.04 -1.42 -11.72
N ALA A 103 -2.20 -0.18 -11.22
CA ALA A 103 -3.06 0.82 -11.85
C ALA A 103 -2.56 1.23 -13.25
N LEU A 104 -1.24 1.38 -13.42
CA LEU A 104 -0.64 1.69 -14.73
C LEU A 104 -0.81 0.55 -15.73
N ALA A 105 -0.69 -0.71 -15.29
CA ALA A 105 -0.96 -1.89 -16.13
C ALA A 105 -2.42 -2.00 -16.56
N LEU A 106 -3.37 -1.65 -15.67
CA LEU A 106 -4.78 -1.55 -16.07
C LEU A 106 -5.01 -0.40 -17.04
N LEU A 107 -4.38 0.75 -16.80
CA LEU A 107 -4.48 1.93 -17.65
C LEU A 107 -3.91 1.68 -19.06
N SER A 108 -2.83 0.90 -19.16
CA SER A 108 -2.20 0.57 -20.44
C SER A 108 -3.06 -0.26 -21.38
N ARG A 109 -4.21 -0.79 -20.91
CA ARG A 109 -5.22 -1.44 -21.76
C ARG A 109 -6.02 -0.45 -22.61
N TYR A 110 -6.07 0.82 -22.20
CA TYR A 110 -6.91 1.85 -22.82
C TYR A 110 -6.11 3.07 -23.27
N GLN A 111 -4.93 3.29 -22.70
CA GLN A 111 -4.06 4.41 -22.98
C GLN A 111 -2.66 3.92 -23.29
N ARG A 112 -1.92 4.71 -24.07
CA ARG A 112 -0.49 4.47 -24.24
C ARG A 112 0.22 5.05 -23.02
N VAL A 113 1.17 4.30 -22.46
CA VAL A 113 1.86 4.63 -21.21
C VAL A 113 3.36 4.61 -21.50
N LYS A 114 4.08 5.63 -21.04
CA LYS A 114 5.55 5.66 -21.09
C LYS A 114 6.10 5.99 -19.71
N ILE A 115 7.05 5.17 -19.26
CA ILE A 115 7.61 5.21 -17.91
C ILE A 115 9.13 5.34 -18.03
N LEU A 116 9.66 6.45 -17.53
CA LEU A 116 11.08 6.78 -17.58
C LEU A 116 11.63 6.86 -16.16
N HIS A 117 12.73 6.14 -15.90
CA HIS A 117 13.50 6.28 -14.67
C HIS A 117 14.63 7.27 -14.92
N GLY A 118 14.55 8.44 -14.30
CA GLY A 118 15.57 9.49 -14.39
C GLY A 118 16.45 9.50 -13.14
N ARG A 119 17.77 9.40 -13.31
CA ARG A 119 18.75 9.57 -12.23
C ARG A 119 19.05 11.05 -12.04
N PRO A 120 18.94 11.60 -10.82
CA PRO A 120 19.34 12.97 -10.57
C PRO A 120 20.88 13.07 -10.56
N THR A 121 21.44 14.11 -11.20
CA THR A 121 22.90 14.35 -11.28
C THR A 121 23.49 14.72 -9.91
N GLY A 122 22.68 15.32 -9.04
CA GLY A 122 23.02 15.67 -7.67
C GLY A 122 21.79 15.55 -6.77
N LYS A 123 21.68 16.41 -5.76
CA LYS A 123 20.46 16.45 -4.95
C LYS A 123 19.32 17.05 -5.76
N ALA A 124 18.18 16.37 -5.79
CA ALA A 124 16.96 16.93 -6.34
C ALA A 124 16.33 17.88 -5.33
N PHE A 125 15.80 19.02 -5.79
CA PHE A 125 15.15 19.99 -4.91
C PHE A 125 13.69 20.21 -5.35
N PRO A 126 12.76 19.34 -4.95
CA PRO A 126 11.37 19.39 -5.40
C PRO A 126 10.55 20.59 -4.89
N GLY A 127 11.17 21.62 -4.30
CA GLY A 127 10.47 22.78 -3.75
C GLY A 127 10.30 23.94 -4.73
N LEU A 128 9.08 24.47 -4.82
CA LEU A 128 8.70 25.60 -5.67
C LEU A 128 8.65 26.89 -4.85
N GLY A 129 9.80 27.52 -4.61
CA GLY A 129 9.90 28.96 -4.36
C GLY A 129 9.06 29.63 -3.25
N ALA A 130 8.54 28.93 -2.24
CA ALA A 130 7.79 29.59 -1.16
C ALA A 130 8.69 30.41 -0.21
N ALA A 131 8.22 31.60 0.18
CA ALA A 131 8.97 32.66 0.86
C ALA A 131 9.34 32.41 2.35
N HIS A 132 9.28 31.18 2.86
CA HIS A 132 9.66 30.89 4.25
C HIS A 132 11.14 30.47 4.37
N VAL A 133 11.89 31.34 5.05
CA VAL A 133 13.36 31.50 5.12
C VAL A 133 14.17 30.28 5.60
N ARG A 134 13.56 29.14 5.95
CA ARG A 134 14.31 27.92 6.34
C ARG A 134 13.75 26.61 5.77
N GLU A 135 12.62 26.68 5.09
CA GLU A 135 11.91 25.56 4.48
C GLU A 135 11.40 26.00 3.11
N ALA A 136 12.32 26.30 2.19
CA ALA A 136 12.00 26.29 0.77
C ALA A 136 11.44 24.89 0.49
N THR A 137 10.12 24.84 0.32
CA THR A 137 9.26 23.74 0.77
C THR A 137 9.55 22.48 -0.03
N LEU A 138 10.32 21.54 0.53
CA LEU A 138 10.44 20.19 -0.03
C LEU A 138 9.03 19.65 -0.27
N THR A 139 8.70 19.37 -1.54
CA THR A 139 7.39 18.84 -1.89
C THR A 139 7.34 17.37 -1.49
N ILE A 140 6.81 17.11 -0.30
CA ILE A 140 6.60 15.77 0.25
C ILE A 140 5.11 15.45 0.11
N HIS A 141 4.79 14.27 -0.40
CA HIS A 141 3.41 13.85 -0.58
C HIS A 141 2.75 13.67 0.81
N PRO A 142 1.65 14.36 1.12
CA PRO A 142 1.08 14.37 2.46
C PRO A 142 0.47 13.02 2.87
N VAL A 143 0.15 12.16 1.90
CA VAL A 143 -0.42 10.83 2.14
C VAL A 143 0.64 9.72 2.10
N TYR A 144 1.66 9.86 1.25
CA TYR A 144 2.65 8.80 1.05
C TYR A 144 3.93 9.03 1.84
N GLY A 145 4.15 10.25 2.34
CA GLY A 145 5.33 10.60 3.10
C GLY A 145 6.62 10.51 2.29
N VAL A 146 6.57 10.73 0.97
CA VAL A 146 7.74 10.69 0.10
C VAL A 146 7.89 11.97 -0.72
N PRO A 147 9.11 12.44 -1.00
CA PRO A 147 9.34 13.54 -1.92
C PRO A 147 8.87 13.21 -3.33
N TYR A 148 8.27 14.19 -4.00
CA TYR A 148 7.81 14.05 -5.37
C TYR A 148 7.92 15.36 -6.15
N LEU A 149 7.96 15.25 -7.47
CA LEU A 149 7.88 16.34 -8.42
C LEU A 149 6.47 16.39 -8.99
N PRO A 150 5.73 17.50 -8.82
CA PRO A 150 4.38 17.61 -9.35
C PRO A 150 4.34 17.48 -10.88
N GLY A 151 3.35 16.75 -11.40
CA GLY A 151 3.12 16.57 -12.83
C GLY A 151 2.88 17.90 -13.56
N SER A 152 2.30 18.88 -12.87
CA SER A 152 2.13 20.25 -13.39
C SER A 152 3.47 20.98 -13.57
N SER A 153 4.41 20.82 -12.64
CA SER A 153 5.76 21.39 -12.75
C SER A 153 6.55 20.71 -13.85
N ILE A 154 6.41 19.38 -13.99
CA ILE A 154 7.01 18.62 -15.09
C ILE A 154 6.44 19.12 -16.42
N LYS A 155 5.11 19.19 -16.57
CA LYS A 155 4.46 19.75 -17.77
C LYS A 155 4.97 21.15 -18.09
N GLY A 156 5.10 22.01 -17.06
CA GLY A 156 5.59 23.38 -17.22
C GLY A 156 7.01 23.48 -17.76
N VAL A 157 7.96 22.73 -17.18
CA VAL A 157 9.36 22.76 -17.65
C VAL A 157 9.50 22.17 -19.04
N VAL A 158 8.77 21.09 -19.35
CA VAL A 158 8.82 20.47 -20.69
C VAL A 158 8.23 21.40 -21.75
N ARG A 159 7.13 22.12 -21.44
CA ARG A 159 6.58 23.13 -22.35
C ARG A 159 7.55 24.29 -22.56
N HIS A 160 8.15 24.78 -21.47
CA HIS A 160 9.12 25.87 -21.56
C HIS A 160 10.33 25.48 -22.42
N TRP A 161 10.86 24.27 -22.22
CA TRP A 161 11.94 23.73 -23.05
C TRP A 161 11.55 23.64 -24.53
N ALA A 162 10.36 23.14 -24.84
CA ALA A 162 9.91 23.05 -26.24
C ALA A 162 9.79 24.43 -26.90
N LEU A 163 9.28 25.43 -26.17
CA LEU A 163 9.24 26.81 -26.67
C LEU A 163 10.63 27.42 -26.85
N GLU A 164 11.56 27.15 -25.94
CA GLU A 164 12.94 27.61 -26.06
C GLU A 164 13.62 26.99 -27.29
N ALA A 165 13.49 25.67 -27.45
CA ALA A 165 14.14 24.91 -28.52
C ALA A 165 13.62 25.24 -29.92
N PHE A 166 12.31 25.47 -30.08
CA PHE A 166 11.69 25.67 -31.40
C PHE A 166 11.31 27.12 -31.71
N PHE A 167 11.23 27.99 -30.70
CA PHE A 167 10.73 29.36 -30.82
C PHE A 167 11.55 30.40 -30.03
N GLU A 168 12.75 30.05 -29.53
CA GLU A 168 13.62 30.96 -28.75
C GLU A 168 12.87 31.62 -27.57
N GLY A 169 11.95 30.86 -26.96
CA GLY A 169 11.13 31.31 -25.84
C GLY A 169 10.01 32.30 -26.21
N SER A 170 9.84 32.61 -27.50
CA SER A 170 8.85 33.56 -27.98
C SER A 170 7.46 32.92 -28.16
N GLU A 171 6.57 33.17 -27.19
CA GLU A 171 5.15 32.78 -27.29
C GLU A 171 4.48 33.37 -28.53
N LYS A 172 4.86 34.60 -28.92
CA LYS A 172 4.32 35.25 -30.13
C LYS A 172 4.71 34.49 -31.40
N ALA A 173 5.96 34.03 -31.50
CA ALA A 173 6.41 33.25 -32.65
C ALA A 173 5.69 31.90 -32.73
N TYR A 174 5.48 31.25 -31.58
CA TYR A 174 4.67 30.04 -31.46
C TYR A 174 3.22 30.27 -31.94
N GLU A 175 2.55 31.33 -31.50
CA GLU A 175 1.18 31.66 -31.91
C GLU A 175 1.08 31.96 -33.42
N THR A 176 2.02 32.72 -33.97
CA THR A 176 2.08 33.00 -35.42
C THR A 176 2.27 31.71 -36.22
N ALA A 177 3.15 30.81 -35.76
CA ALA A 177 3.36 29.52 -36.41
C ALA A 177 2.12 28.61 -36.34
N LEU A 178 1.39 28.63 -35.21
CA LEU A 178 0.17 27.85 -35.03
C LEU A 178 -0.96 28.30 -35.98
N LYS A 179 -1.02 29.61 -36.29
CA LYS A 179 -1.96 30.18 -37.28
C LYS A 179 -1.59 29.87 -38.73
N GLY A 180 -0.44 29.22 -38.97
CA GLY A 180 0.06 28.94 -40.32
C GLY A 180 0.67 30.15 -41.03
N GLU A 181 0.95 31.23 -40.28
CA GLU A 181 1.56 32.46 -40.79
C GLU A 181 3.10 32.41 -40.75
N ALA A 182 3.67 31.30 -40.29
CA ALA A 182 5.10 30.99 -40.34
C ALA A 182 5.41 29.89 -41.37
N GLY A 183 6.69 29.52 -41.54
CA GLY A 183 7.06 28.41 -42.44
C GLY A 183 6.49 27.06 -41.99
N GLU A 184 6.26 26.15 -42.93
CA GLU A 184 5.63 24.83 -42.67
C GLU A 184 6.34 24.01 -41.58
N ALA A 185 7.67 24.09 -41.50
CA ALA A 185 8.44 23.44 -40.44
C ALA A 185 8.09 23.97 -39.04
N GLN A 186 8.01 25.29 -38.88
CA GLN A 186 7.61 25.93 -37.61
C GLN A 186 6.16 25.63 -37.27
N ALA A 187 5.27 25.61 -38.28
CA ALA A 187 3.87 25.25 -38.09
C ALA A 187 3.72 23.80 -37.59
N ARG A 188 4.54 22.85 -38.07
CA ARG A 188 4.58 21.47 -37.54
C ARG A 188 4.99 21.42 -36.08
N HIS A 189 6.06 22.13 -35.69
CA HIS A 189 6.49 22.19 -34.28
C HIS A 189 5.40 22.80 -33.39
N ALA A 190 4.75 23.88 -33.84
CA ALA A 190 3.65 24.50 -33.11
C ALA A 190 2.47 23.54 -32.91
N ARG A 191 2.08 22.78 -33.95
CA ARG A 191 1.03 21.75 -33.84
C ARG A 191 1.39 20.64 -32.87
N ALA A 192 2.63 20.14 -32.90
CA ALA A 192 3.09 19.13 -31.95
C ALA A 192 3.06 19.64 -30.49
N ILE A 193 3.51 20.88 -30.24
CA ILE A 193 3.43 21.50 -28.91
C ILE A 193 1.97 21.62 -28.45
N ARG A 194 1.07 22.09 -29.31
CA ARG A 194 -0.36 22.17 -29.00
C ARG A 194 -0.93 20.78 -28.71
N ASP A 195 -0.61 19.77 -29.51
CA ASP A 195 -1.14 18.42 -29.33
C ASP A 195 -0.66 17.80 -28.00
N VAL A 196 0.59 18.06 -27.57
CA VAL A 196 1.09 17.60 -26.26
C VAL A 196 0.45 18.37 -25.10
N PHE A 197 0.46 19.71 -25.14
CA PHE A 197 0.15 20.53 -23.95
C PHE A 197 -1.27 21.09 -23.91
N GLY A 198 -1.91 21.23 -25.06
CA GLY A 198 -3.16 21.95 -25.26
C GLY A 198 -2.97 23.47 -25.35
N ASP A 199 -4.07 24.15 -25.64
CA ASP A 199 -4.21 25.60 -25.58
C ASP A 199 -5.56 25.97 -24.91
N GLN A 200 -6.03 27.20 -25.09
CA GLN A 200 -7.30 27.65 -24.49
C GLN A 200 -8.54 27.01 -25.14
N GLU A 201 -8.42 26.51 -26.38
CA GLU A 201 -9.52 25.94 -27.17
C GLU A 201 -9.44 24.41 -27.27
N HIS A 202 -8.24 23.83 -27.10
CA HIS A 202 -7.95 22.42 -27.29
C HIS A 202 -7.30 21.81 -26.05
N SER A 203 -7.86 20.69 -25.58
CA SER A 203 -7.25 19.91 -24.49
C SER A 203 -6.04 19.13 -24.99
N GLY A 204 -4.90 19.25 -24.29
CA GLY A 204 -3.68 18.51 -24.57
C GLY A 204 -3.90 16.99 -24.48
N ALA A 205 -3.23 16.25 -25.35
CA ALA A 205 -3.38 14.81 -25.47
C ALA A 205 -2.55 14.04 -24.43
N VAL A 206 -1.38 14.58 -24.05
CA VAL A 206 -0.44 13.94 -23.13
C VAL A 206 -0.70 14.38 -21.70
N GLN A 207 -0.88 13.40 -20.81
CA GLN A 207 -1.02 13.59 -19.38
C GLN A 207 0.35 13.39 -18.70
N PHE A 208 0.75 14.36 -17.89
CA PHE A 208 1.97 14.30 -17.09
C PHE A 208 1.60 13.98 -15.65
N HIS A 209 2.07 12.84 -15.15
CA HIS A 209 1.82 12.40 -13.78
C HIS A 209 2.92 12.90 -12.83
N ASP A 210 2.61 12.90 -11.54
CA ASP A 210 3.59 13.17 -10.49
C ASP A 210 4.75 12.17 -10.56
N ALA A 211 5.99 12.64 -10.42
CA ALA A 211 7.17 11.78 -10.37
C ALA A 211 7.65 11.62 -8.93
N PHE A 212 7.75 10.38 -8.44
CA PHE A 212 8.15 10.11 -7.07
C PHE A 212 9.61 9.71 -6.97
N ALA A 213 10.27 10.09 -5.88
CA ALA A 213 11.60 9.60 -5.53
C ALA A 213 11.50 8.12 -5.14
N CYS A 214 12.21 7.24 -5.85
CA CYS A 214 12.12 5.80 -5.66
C CYS A 214 13.41 5.23 -5.09
N GLU A 215 13.24 4.29 -4.15
CA GLU A 215 14.32 3.58 -3.45
C GLU A 215 15.20 4.50 -2.58
N GLU A 216 15.63 4.00 -1.41
CA GLU A 216 16.62 4.65 -0.54
C GLU A 216 16.49 6.18 -0.35
N VAL A 217 15.26 6.68 -0.27
CA VAL A 217 14.98 8.12 -0.22
C VAL A 217 15.55 8.73 1.05
N CYS A 218 16.38 9.76 0.88
CA CYS A 218 17.04 10.43 1.99
C CYS A 218 17.05 11.96 1.80
N LEU A 219 16.73 12.69 2.86
CA LEU A 219 16.91 14.15 2.92
C LEU A 219 18.25 14.48 3.58
N LYS A 220 19.10 15.21 2.86
CA LYS A 220 20.40 15.68 3.37
C LYS A 220 20.53 17.19 3.30
N PRO A 221 21.12 17.82 4.33
CA PRO A 221 21.38 19.24 4.33
C PRO A 221 22.38 19.59 3.23
N ASP A 222 22.25 20.80 2.73
CA ASP A 222 23.16 21.45 1.81
C ASP A 222 23.21 22.94 2.12
N VAL A 223 24.23 23.63 1.63
CA VAL A 223 24.48 25.03 1.91
C VAL A 223 24.72 25.77 0.60
N LEU A 224 23.86 26.76 0.31
CA LEU A 224 24.13 27.72 -0.75
C LEU A 224 24.52 29.05 -0.11
N THR A 225 25.75 29.46 -0.39
CA THR A 225 26.32 30.70 0.13
C THR A 225 26.19 31.79 -0.91
N VAL A 226 25.40 32.82 -0.61
CA VAL A 226 25.28 33.98 -1.50
C VAL A 226 26.34 35.01 -1.10
N HIS A 227 27.24 35.33 -2.03
CA HIS A 227 28.31 36.31 -1.82
C HIS A 227 27.85 37.76 -2.05
N PHE A 228 26.88 38.00 -2.94
CA PHE A 228 26.43 39.36 -3.30
C PHE A 228 24.94 39.58 -3.03
N GLY A 229 24.50 39.37 -1.78
CA GLY A 229 23.09 39.47 -1.41
C GLY A 229 22.46 40.83 -1.75
N ASP A 230 23.19 41.92 -1.53
CA ASP A 230 22.72 43.29 -1.80
C ASP A 230 22.59 43.59 -3.30
N TYR A 231 23.37 42.93 -4.16
CA TYR A 231 23.22 43.04 -5.62
C TYR A 231 21.91 42.41 -6.06
N TYR A 232 21.66 41.17 -5.65
CA TYR A 232 20.47 40.44 -6.05
C TYR A 232 19.16 40.96 -5.42
N GLN A 233 19.22 41.52 -4.20
CA GLN A 233 18.02 41.99 -3.49
C GLN A 233 17.74 43.48 -3.65
N GLN A 234 18.79 44.31 -3.79
CA GLN A 234 18.67 45.77 -3.73
C GLN A 234 19.26 46.46 -4.97
N GLY A 235 19.77 45.72 -5.96
CA GLY A 235 20.34 46.27 -7.20
C GLY A 235 21.62 47.09 -6.99
N LYS A 236 22.29 46.94 -5.84
CA LYS A 236 23.55 47.64 -5.53
C LYS A 236 24.72 46.95 -6.22
N PRO A 237 25.72 47.69 -6.75
CA PRO A 237 26.87 47.07 -7.40
C PRO A 237 27.58 46.05 -6.48
N PRO A 238 28.02 44.90 -7.03
CA PRO A 238 28.72 43.90 -6.26
C PRO A 238 30.03 44.49 -5.72
N THR A 239 30.32 44.21 -4.46
CA THR A 239 31.52 44.70 -3.77
C THR A 239 32.14 43.54 -2.99
N ASP A 240 33.46 43.38 -3.08
CA ASP A 240 34.22 42.29 -2.43
C ASP A 240 34.27 42.36 -0.90
N ARG A 241 33.56 43.32 -0.31
CA ARG A 241 33.49 43.53 1.15
C ARG A 241 32.24 42.91 1.78
N MET A 242 31.40 42.24 0.98
CA MET A 242 30.19 41.59 1.49
C MET A 242 30.54 40.25 2.13
N ASP A 243 30.05 40.04 3.35
CA ASP A 243 30.19 38.76 4.02
C ASP A 243 29.30 37.69 3.35
N PRO A 244 29.84 36.49 3.09
CA PRO A 244 29.01 35.38 2.61
C PRO A 244 27.91 35.06 3.62
N VAL A 245 26.67 34.92 3.15
CA VAL A 245 25.54 34.48 3.98
C VAL A 245 25.20 33.02 3.62
N PRO A 246 25.59 32.03 4.44
CA PRO A 246 25.26 30.63 4.21
C PRO A 246 23.77 30.38 4.42
N ASN A 247 23.10 29.82 3.42
CA ASN A 247 21.72 29.38 3.51
C ASN A 247 21.64 27.86 3.49
N GLU A 248 21.35 27.27 4.65
CA GLU A 248 21.12 25.83 4.81
C GLU A 248 19.73 25.44 4.27
N PHE A 249 19.68 24.35 3.50
CA PHE A 249 18.44 23.73 3.02
C PHE A 249 18.60 22.21 2.94
N TYR A 250 17.52 21.47 2.69
CA TYR A 250 17.56 20.01 2.54
C TYR A 250 17.32 19.61 1.08
N GLY A 251 18.24 18.86 0.49
CA GLY A 251 18.06 18.23 -0.81
C GLY A 251 17.61 16.78 -0.68
N VAL A 252 16.95 16.26 -1.72
CA VAL A 252 16.54 14.86 -1.83
C VAL A 252 17.63 14.09 -2.56
N GLU A 253 18.13 13.04 -1.93
CA GLU A 253 18.93 12.00 -2.57
C GLU A 253 18.06 10.76 -2.77
N ALA A 254 18.03 10.27 -4.00
CA ALA A 254 17.38 9.03 -4.39
C ALA A 254 18.11 8.44 -5.61
N PRO A 255 18.17 7.11 -5.76
CA PRO A 255 18.74 6.47 -6.94
C PRO A 255 18.09 6.93 -8.24
N TYR A 256 16.76 7.10 -8.25
CA TYR A 256 16.03 7.60 -9.42
C TYR A 256 14.66 8.20 -9.05
N PHE A 257 14.09 8.94 -10.00
CA PHE A 257 12.70 9.37 -10.00
C PHE A 257 11.95 8.68 -11.14
N GLU A 258 10.73 8.22 -10.86
CA GLU A 258 9.86 7.56 -11.86
C GLU A 258 8.91 8.58 -12.50
N PHE A 259 9.22 8.96 -13.74
CA PHE A 259 8.40 9.84 -14.56
C PHE A 259 7.41 9.02 -15.39
N VAL A 260 6.14 9.39 -15.36
CA VAL A 260 5.09 8.73 -16.12
C VAL A 260 4.35 9.74 -16.97
N ILE A 261 4.25 9.46 -18.26
CA ILE A 261 3.39 10.18 -19.20
C ILE A 261 2.44 9.21 -19.88
N THR A 262 1.19 9.64 -20.09
CA THR A 262 0.17 8.81 -20.74
C THR A 262 -0.53 9.58 -21.84
N LEU A 263 -0.97 8.86 -22.88
CA LEU A 263 -1.71 9.41 -24.01
C LEU A 263 -3.08 8.74 -24.09
N ALA A 264 -4.13 9.56 -23.96
CA ALA A 264 -5.51 9.09 -23.91
C ALA A 264 -6.14 9.00 -25.31
N GLY A 265 -6.32 7.76 -25.80
CA GLY A 265 -7.10 7.43 -27.01
C GLY A 265 -6.48 7.87 -28.34
N GLU A 266 -6.96 7.29 -29.42
CA GLU A 266 -6.67 7.75 -30.78
C GLU A 266 -7.57 8.94 -31.11
N ARG A 267 -6.96 10.11 -31.34
CA ARG A 267 -7.62 11.29 -31.93
C ARG A 267 -6.87 11.64 -33.21
N ASP A 268 -7.48 12.48 -34.06
CA ASP A 268 -6.76 13.14 -35.15
C ASP A 268 -5.69 14.08 -34.56
N PHE A 269 -4.46 13.59 -34.52
CA PHE A 269 -3.29 14.34 -34.09
C PHE A 269 -2.43 14.69 -35.31
N SER A 270 -1.54 15.68 -35.17
CA SER A 270 -0.59 16.02 -36.23
C SER A 270 0.50 14.96 -36.45
N LEU A 271 0.64 14.02 -35.51
CA LEU A 271 1.54 12.86 -35.52
C LEU A 271 0.75 11.61 -35.12
N GLU A 272 1.19 10.42 -35.49
CA GLU A 272 0.60 9.19 -34.93
C GLU A 272 0.81 9.15 -33.40
N GLY A 273 -0.06 8.44 -32.68
CA GLY A 273 -0.06 8.46 -31.21
C GLY A 273 1.25 8.00 -30.56
N ASP A 274 1.96 7.03 -31.15
CA ASP A 274 3.23 6.51 -30.62
C ASP A 274 4.32 7.55 -30.81
N ASP A 275 4.36 8.17 -31.99
CA ASP A 275 5.29 9.25 -32.30
C ASP A 275 5.09 10.44 -31.35
N LEU A 276 3.84 10.81 -31.02
CA LEU A 276 3.56 11.92 -30.11
C LEU A 276 4.04 11.63 -28.68
N LEU A 277 3.85 10.40 -28.18
CA LEU A 277 4.29 10.00 -26.84
C LEU A 277 5.82 9.89 -26.77
N GLU A 278 6.47 9.40 -27.83
CA GLU A 278 7.94 9.38 -27.94
C GLU A 278 8.53 10.79 -28.01
N VAL A 279 7.90 11.70 -28.75
CA VAL A 279 8.27 13.12 -28.80
C VAL A 279 8.16 13.74 -27.40
N ALA A 280 7.02 13.56 -26.72
CA ALA A 280 6.83 14.09 -25.37
C ALA A 280 7.85 13.50 -24.37
N GLY A 281 8.14 12.19 -24.47
CA GLY A 281 9.17 11.53 -23.66
C GLY A 281 10.57 12.05 -23.95
N THR A 282 10.86 12.41 -25.20
CA THR A 282 12.15 13.02 -25.59
C THR A 282 12.28 14.43 -25.05
N TRP A 283 11.24 15.25 -25.20
CA TRP A 283 11.21 16.60 -24.63
C TRP A 283 11.35 16.57 -23.11
N LEU A 284 10.74 15.59 -22.43
CA LEU A 284 10.90 15.39 -21.00
C LEU A 284 12.36 15.16 -20.61
N LYS A 285 13.04 14.25 -21.30
CA LYS A 285 14.47 13.96 -21.04
C LYS A 285 15.33 15.20 -21.24
N GLN A 286 15.13 15.91 -22.35
CA GLN A 286 15.93 17.11 -22.67
C GLN A 286 15.67 18.25 -21.68
N ALA A 287 14.40 18.55 -21.39
CA ALA A 287 14.03 19.60 -20.44
C ALA A 287 14.65 19.37 -19.05
N LEU A 288 14.61 18.13 -18.56
CA LEU A 288 15.18 17.79 -17.25
C LEU A 288 16.72 17.74 -17.25
N SER A 289 17.34 17.48 -18.39
CA SER A 289 18.80 17.48 -18.53
C SER A 289 19.37 18.89 -18.65
N GLU A 290 18.72 19.75 -19.43
CA GLU A 290 19.22 21.08 -19.79
C GLU A 290 18.74 22.18 -18.84
N MET A 291 17.45 22.16 -18.45
CA MET A 291 16.86 23.21 -17.61
C MET A 291 16.75 22.81 -16.13
N GLY A 292 16.60 21.51 -15.86
CA GLY A 292 16.32 20.98 -14.53
C GLY A 292 14.93 21.38 -14.01
N ILE A 293 14.51 20.81 -12.89
CA ILE A 293 13.19 21.04 -12.29
C ILE A 293 13.27 21.31 -10.78
N GLY A 294 12.39 22.22 -10.31
CA GLY A 294 12.32 22.61 -8.90
C GLY A 294 13.01 23.95 -8.66
N ALA A 295 13.61 24.12 -7.48
CA ALA A 295 14.34 25.35 -7.17
C ALA A 295 15.86 25.18 -7.33
N LYS A 296 16.53 26.32 -7.54
CA LYS A 296 18.00 26.42 -7.62
C LYS A 296 18.59 25.66 -8.81
N THR A 297 17.82 25.53 -9.89
CA THR A 297 18.26 24.91 -11.15
C THR A 297 19.49 25.60 -11.76
N THR A 298 19.59 26.92 -11.62
CA THR A 298 20.78 27.70 -12.04
C THR A 298 22.07 27.34 -11.31
N SER A 299 21.97 26.67 -10.16
CA SER A 299 23.11 26.14 -9.40
C SER A 299 23.29 24.62 -9.60
N GLY A 300 22.58 24.02 -10.56
CA GLY A 300 22.69 22.59 -10.92
C GLY A 300 21.77 21.63 -10.16
N TYR A 301 20.86 22.13 -9.30
CA TYR A 301 19.92 21.28 -8.58
C TYR A 301 18.73 20.87 -9.46
N GLY A 302 18.26 19.62 -9.28
CA GLY A 302 17.09 19.13 -10.00
C GLY A 302 17.32 18.81 -11.48
N CYS A 303 18.57 18.71 -11.91
CA CYS A 303 18.95 18.19 -13.23
C CYS A 303 19.09 16.66 -13.20
N PHE A 304 18.86 16.03 -14.35
CA PHE A 304 18.92 14.59 -14.54
C PHE A 304 19.80 14.26 -15.74
N ASP A 305 20.70 13.29 -15.62
CA ASP A 305 21.70 12.98 -16.66
C ASP A 305 21.48 11.64 -17.36
N PHE A 306 20.79 10.71 -16.70
CA PHE A 306 20.60 9.36 -17.20
C PHE A 306 19.15 8.92 -17.09
N PHE A 307 18.57 8.53 -18.23
CA PHE A 307 17.20 8.04 -18.32
C PHE A 307 17.16 6.63 -18.89
N VAL A 308 16.37 5.77 -18.25
CA VAL A 308 16.08 4.41 -18.73
C VAL A 308 14.59 4.30 -18.98
N ASP A 309 14.22 3.82 -20.17
CA ASP A 309 12.83 3.43 -20.42
C ASP A 309 12.54 2.10 -19.72
N ARG A 310 11.58 2.13 -18.80
CA ARG A 310 11.16 0.99 -17.97
C ARG A 310 9.69 0.65 -18.20
N THR A 311 9.14 1.09 -19.32
CA THR A 311 7.73 0.90 -19.65
C THR A 311 7.36 -0.58 -19.64
N GLU A 312 8.04 -1.40 -20.44
CA GLU A 312 7.74 -2.84 -20.55
C GLU A 312 7.93 -3.56 -19.22
N ASP A 313 9.10 -3.40 -18.58
CA ASP A 313 9.42 -4.01 -17.29
C ASP A 313 8.37 -3.70 -16.22
N THR A 314 7.97 -2.43 -16.12
CA THR A 314 7.06 -1.96 -15.07
C THR A 314 5.63 -2.44 -15.31
N LEU A 315 5.17 -2.45 -16.57
CA LEU A 315 3.85 -2.96 -16.93
C LEU A 315 3.79 -4.48 -16.74
N GLN A 316 4.84 -5.22 -17.11
CA GLN A 316 4.91 -6.67 -16.91
C GLN A 316 4.83 -7.03 -15.41
N GLN A 317 5.58 -6.32 -14.56
CA GLN A 317 5.47 -6.48 -13.10
C GLN A 317 4.06 -6.17 -12.59
N GLY A 318 3.40 -5.14 -13.13
CA GLY A 318 2.03 -4.79 -12.81
C GLY A 318 1.04 -5.90 -13.16
N PHE A 319 1.12 -6.46 -14.37
CA PHE A 319 0.26 -7.57 -14.80
C PHE A 319 0.47 -8.84 -13.97
N GLN A 320 1.73 -9.25 -13.74
CA GLN A 320 2.05 -10.39 -12.88
C GLN A 320 1.48 -10.22 -11.47
N CYS A 321 1.52 -8.99 -10.96
CA CYS A 321 0.97 -8.68 -9.66
C CYS A 321 -0.55 -8.85 -9.62
N LEU A 322 -1.26 -8.33 -10.62
CA LEU A 322 -2.70 -8.47 -10.78
C LEU A 322 -3.12 -9.94 -10.85
N GLU A 323 -2.44 -10.74 -11.66
CA GLU A 323 -2.68 -12.18 -11.78
C GLU A 323 -2.51 -12.89 -10.42
N SER A 324 -1.37 -12.65 -9.74
CA SER A 324 -1.12 -13.26 -8.43
C SER A 324 -2.16 -12.89 -7.37
N ARG A 325 -2.76 -11.68 -7.47
CA ARG A 325 -3.81 -11.20 -6.58
C ARG A 325 -5.15 -11.86 -6.87
N GLU A 326 -5.47 -12.05 -8.15
CA GLU A 326 -6.67 -12.77 -8.57
C GLU A 326 -6.62 -14.25 -8.17
N GLU A 327 -5.47 -14.92 -8.35
CA GLU A 327 -5.25 -16.30 -7.92
C GLU A 327 -5.42 -16.45 -6.41
N LYS A 328 -4.78 -15.56 -5.63
CA LYS A 328 -4.94 -15.56 -4.17
C LYS A 328 -6.39 -15.36 -3.74
N ARG A 329 -7.13 -14.47 -4.41
CA ARG A 329 -8.56 -14.24 -4.13
C ARG A 329 -9.38 -15.49 -4.42
N LYS A 330 -9.20 -16.12 -5.58
CA LYS A 330 -9.90 -17.38 -5.93
C LYS A 330 -9.57 -18.49 -4.94
N ALA A 331 -8.30 -18.66 -4.58
CA ALA A 331 -7.88 -19.66 -3.60
C ALA A 331 -8.49 -19.41 -2.20
N GLN A 332 -8.59 -18.16 -1.77
CA GLN A 332 -9.26 -17.79 -0.51
C GLN A 332 -10.76 -18.08 -0.55
N GLU A 333 -11.43 -17.75 -1.66
CA GLU A 333 -12.86 -18.05 -1.86
C GLU A 333 -13.13 -19.56 -1.87
N GLU A 334 -12.28 -20.35 -2.55
CA GLU A 334 -12.38 -21.81 -2.55
C GLU A 334 -12.10 -22.41 -1.18
N ALA A 335 -11.11 -21.90 -0.43
CA ALA A 335 -10.82 -22.36 0.92
C ALA A 335 -11.99 -22.10 1.87
N LEU A 336 -12.58 -20.90 1.81
CA LEU A 336 -13.76 -20.54 2.60
C LEU A 336 -14.98 -21.40 2.24
N ARG A 337 -15.15 -21.73 0.95
CA ARG A 337 -16.20 -22.63 0.49
C ARG A 337 -16.02 -24.05 1.04
N ARG A 338 -14.80 -24.61 0.97
CA ARG A 338 -14.50 -25.94 1.52
C ARG A 338 -14.72 -26.00 3.03
N GLU A 339 -14.30 -24.96 3.76
CA GLU A 339 -14.53 -24.86 5.21
C GLU A 339 -16.03 -24.84 5.53
N ARG A 340 -16.83 -24.13 4.74
CA ARG A 340 -18.29 -24.10 4.88
C ARG A 340 -18.92 -25.46 4.62
N GLU A 341 -18.54 -26.12 3.53
CA GLU A 341 -19.03 -27.46 3.16
C GLU A 341 -18.65 -28.50 4.22
N GLU A 342 -17.43 -28.44 4.76
CA GLU A 342 -17.01 -29.32 5.87
C GLU A 342 -17.80 -29.06 7.16
N ARG A 343 -18.06 -27.78 7.48
CA ARG A 343 -18.88 -27.42 8.64
C ARG A 343 -20.30 -27.93 8.48
N GLU A 344 -20.92 -27.70 7.32
CA GLU A 344 -22.26 -28.20 7.01
C GLU A 344 -22.32 -29.73 7.04
N ARG A 345 -21.28 -30.43 6.54
CA ARG A 345 -21.18 -31.90 6.63
C ARG A 345 -21.05 -32.37 8.07
N LYS A 346 -20.23 -31.72 8.90
CA LYS A 346 -20.07 -32.04 10.32
C LYS A 346 -21.36 -31.79 11.09
N GLU A 347 -22.05 -30.68 10.83
CA GLU A 347 -23.35 -30.36 11.44
C GLU A 347 -24.44 -31.34 11.00
N ALA A 348 -24.51 -31.68 9.70
CA ALA A 348 -25.45 -32.67 9.18
C ALA A 348 -25.18 -34.06 9.77
N TRP A 349 -23.91 -34.46 9.88
CA TRP A 349 -23.52 -35.69 10.55
C TRP A 349 -23.90 -35.66 12.04
N ALA A 350 -23.64 -34.57 12.75
CA ALA A 350 -24.00 -34.42 14.16
C ALA A 350 -25.53 -34.46 14.36
N ARG A 351 -26.31 -33.83 13.48
CA ARG A 351 -27.78 -33.91 13.50
C ARG A 351 -28.26 -35.33 13.23
N LYS A 352 -27.70 -36.01 12.23
CA LYS A 352 -28.03 -37.41 11.93
C LYS A 352 -27.69 -38.30 13.12
N TRP A 353 -26.48 -38.17 13.67
CA TRP A 353 -26.03 -38.88 14.87
C TRP A 353 -26.97 -38.63 16.05
N ALA A 354 -27.35 -37.37 16.31
CA ALA A 354 -28.29 -37.00 17.37
C ALA A 354 -29.70 -37.57 17.17
N ALA A 355 -30.14 -37.74 15.92
CA ALA A 355 -31.44 -38.33 15.58
C ALA A 355 -31.45 -39.87 15.59
N MET A 356 -30.29 -40.53 15.40
CA MET A 356 -30.17 -41.98 15.46
C MET A 356 -30.51 -42.48 16.86
N SER A 357 -31.27 -43.58 16.94
CA SER A 357 -31.57 -44.26 18.20
C SER A 357 -30.32 -44.90 18.79
N GLU A 358 -30.34 -45.21 20.09
CA GLU A 358 -29.18 -45.77 20.79
C GLU A 358 -28.71 -47.10 20.16
N GLU A 359 -29.65 -47.93 19.70
CA GLU A 359 -29.37 -49.18 18.99
C GLU A 359 -28.62 -48.94 17.65
N GLU A 360 -29.00 -47.93 16.87
CA GLU A 360 -28.39 -47.60 15.58
C GLU A 360 -26.98 -47.02 15.75
N ARG A 361 -26.77 -46.20 16.78
CA ARG A 361 -25.43 -45.69 17.15
C ARG A 361 -24.50 -46.82 17.57
N LEU A 362 -25.01 -47.72 18.41
CA LEU A 362 -24.26 -48.86 18.90
C LEU A 362 -23.85 -49.80 17.75
N LEU A 363 -24.76 -50.04 16.81
CA LEU A 363 -24.50 -50.83 15.61
C LEU A 363 -23.43 -50.16 14.72
N TYR A 364 -23.52 -48.85 14.49
CA TYR A 364 -22.48 -48.10 13.75
C TYR A 364 -21.12 -48.14 14.45
N GLU A 365 -21.07 -47.99 15.77
CA GLU A 365 -19.82 -48.08 16.55
C GLU A 365 -19.16 -49.46 16.40
N ILE A 366 -19.96 -50.54 16.43
CA ILE A 366 -19.46 -51.92 16.27
C ILE A 366 -18.94 -52.16 14.85
N GLU A 367 -19.65 -51.68 13.82
CA GLU A 367 -19.24 -51.82 12.42
C GLU A 367 -17.95 -51.07 12.07
N GLN A 368 -17.59 -50.02 12.82
CA GLN A 368 -16.36 -49.27 12.62
C GLN A 368 -15.14 -49.87 13.34
N LEU A 369 -15.32 -50.90 14.17
CA LEU A 369 -14.22 -51.55 14.87
C LEU A 369 -13.25 -52.22 13.89
N LYS A 370 -11.95 -51.94 14.01
CA LYS A 370 -10.93 -52.62 13.20
C LYS A 370 -10.41 -53.84 13.93
N SER A 371 -10.30 -54.97 13.23
CA SER A 371 -9.78 -56.24 13.78
C SER A 371 -8.34 -56.14 14.28
N ASP A 372 -7.56 -55.24 13.68
CA ASP A 372 -6.11 -55.14 13.87
C ASP A 372 -5.70 -54.16 14.98
N HIS A 373 -6.66 -53.41 15.54
CA HIS A 373 -6.41 -52.41 16.57
C HIS A 373 -6.70 -52.98 17.96
N HIS A 374 -5.66 -53.12 18.80
CA HIS A 374 -5.79 -53.71 20.13
C HIS A 374 -6.79 -52.95 21.03
N GLU A 375 -6.86 -51.62 20.92
CA GLU A 375 -7.81 -50.82 21.70
C GLU A 375 -9.27 -51.07 21.31
N ASP A 376 -9.55 -51.30 20.02
CA ASP A 376 -10.90 -51.59 19.52
C ASP A 376 -11.36 -52.97 20.02
N ARG A 377 -10.42 -53.92 20.05
CA ARG A 377 -10.63 -55.25 20.60
C ARG A 377 -10.94 -55.22 22.10
N GLU A 378 -10.28 -54.36 22.87
CA GLU A 378 -10.58 -54.19 24.30
C GLU A 378 -11.89 -53.41 24.54
N LYS A 379 -12.15 -52.34 23.77
CA LYS A 379 -13.42 -51.58 23.83
C LYS A 379 -14.63 -52.44 23.50
N SER A 380 -14.50 -53.33 22.51
CA SER A 380 -15.56 -54.29 22.15
C SER A 380 -15.95 -55.18 23.33
N LYS A 381 -15.00 -55.50 24.21
CA LYS A 381 -15.18 -56.39 25.37
C LYS A 381 -15.62 -55.67 26.62
N SER A 382 -15.44 -54.36 26.73
CA SER A 382 -15.79 -53.58 27.92
C SER A 382 -17.07 -52.77 27.67
N GLU A 383 -16.92 -51.51 27.33
CA GLU A 383 -17.98 -50.51 27.23
C GLU A 383 -19.06 -50.89 26.19
N LEU A 384 -18.64 -51.38 25.01
CA LEU A 384 -19.58 -51.76 23.95
C LEU A 384 -20.37 -53.01 24.32
N TYR A 385 -19.73 -53.99 24.96
CA TYR A 385 -20.40 -55.20 25.43
C TYR A 385 -21.51 -54.88 26.44
N GLU A 386 -21.23 -54.02 27.43
CA GLU A 386 -22.21 -53.64 28.44
C GLU A 386 -23.43 -52.93 27.83
N ARG A 387 -23.20 -52.01 26.88
CA ARG A 387 -24.26 -51.32 26.14
C ARG A 387 -25.06 -52.27 25.24
N VAL A 388 -24.40 -53.25 24.61
CA VAL A 388 -25.06 -54.28 23.78
C VAL A 388 -25.96 -55.18 24.62
N VAL A 389 -25.50 -55.60 25.80
CA VAL A 389 -26.31 -56.42 26.71
C VAL A 389 -27.55 -55.65 27.18
N ALA A 390 -27.38 -54.38 27.58
CA ALA A 390 -28.50 -53.55 28.02
C ALA A 390 -29.57 -53.33 26.93
N GLN A 391 -29.16 -53.21 25.66
CA GLN A 391 -30.07 -53.12 24.50
C GLN A 391 -30.72 -54.47 24.17
N ALA A 392 -29.97 -55.57 24.25
CA ALA A 392 -30.50 -56.92 24.01
C ALA A 392 -31.55 -57.31 25.07
N GLU A 393 -31.38 -56.91 26.32
CA GLU A 393 -32.38 -57.10 27.39
C GLU A 393 -33.67 -56.29 27.16
N GLN A 394 -33.58 -55.17 26.45
CA GLN A 394 -34.73 -54.36 26.03
C GLN A 394 -35.42 -54.92 24.76
N GLY A 395 -34.90 -56.01 24.19
CA GLY A 395 -35.47 -56.70 23.02
C GLY A 395 -34.76 -56.40 21.69
N ASN A 396 -33.73 -55.53 21.70
CA ASN A 396 -33.01 -55.11 20.50
C ASN A 396 -31.78 -55.98 20.25
N LEU A 397 -31.92 -57.01 19.41
CA LEU A 397 -30.89 -58.04 19.20
C LEU A 397 -29.87 -57.72 18.09
N GLU A 398 -30.12 -56.68 17.27
CA GLU A 398 -29.26 -56.35 16.12
C GLU A 398 -27.82 -55.96 16.53
N PRO A 399 -27.58 -55.11 17.55
CA PRO A 399 -26.21 -54.83 18.01
C PRO A 399 -25.49 -56.06 18.58
N ALA A 400 -26.23 -56.99 19.18
CA ALA A 400 -25.68 -58.25 19.69
C ALA A 400 -25.22 -59.19 18.56
N ARG A 401 -25.95 -59.22 17.45
CA ARG A 401 -25.55 -59.94 16.22
C ARG A 401 -24.31 -59.32 15.58
N ALA A 402 -24.24 -57.99 15.52
CA ALA A 402 -23.08 -57.28 14.99
C ALA A 402 -21.81 -57.53 15.83
N LEU A 403 -21.92 -57.45 17.17
CA LEU A 403 -20.79 -57.68 18.08
C LEU A 403 -20.30 -59.13 18.00
N ARG A 404 -21.22 -60.09 17.88
CA ARG A 404 -20.89 -61.49 17.63
C ARG A 404 -20.04 -61.64 16.37
N LYS A 405 -20.48 -61.07 15.24
CA LYS A 405 -19.75 -61.17 13.97
C LYS A 405 -18.32 -60.63 14.10
N TYR A 406 -18.15 -59.49 14.77
CA TYR A 406 -16.84 -58.93 15.06
C TYR A 406 -15.97 -59.85 15.95
N TRP A 407 -16.56 -60.49 16.96
CA TRP A 407 -15.85 -61.45 17.82
C TRP A 407 -15.54 -62.78 17.13
N GLU A 408 -16.33 -63.20 16.15
CA GLU A 408 -16.03 -64.35 15.29
C GLU A 408 -14.81 -64.04 14.41
N GLU A 409 -14.78 -62.87 13.78
CA GLU A 409 -13.67 -62.41 12.93
C GLU A 409 -12.36 -62.24 13.72
N THR A 410 -12.42 -61.72 14.95
CA THR A 410 -11.24 -61.54 15.81
C THR A 410 -10.85 -62.80 16.60
N GLY A 411 -11.65 -63.86 16.56
CA GLY A 411 -11.44 -65.11 17.30
C GLY A 411 -11.76 -65.03 18.81
N ASP A 412 -12.43 -63.97 19.25
CA ASP A 412 -12.87 -63.76 20.64
C ASP A 412 -14.26 -64.33 20.94
N TRP A 413 -14.92 -64.92 19.94
CA TRP A 413 -16.17 -65.66 20.10
C TRP A 413 -15.93 -67.11 20.55
N HIS A 414 -15.03 -67.84 19.87
CA HIS A 414 -14.74 -69.25 20.14
C HIS A 414 -13.67 -69.45 21.22
N VAL A 415 -13.91 -68.91 22.42
CA VAL A 415 -12.93 -68.89 23.51
C VAL A 415 -13.05 -70.12 24.44
N LYS A 416 -11.92 -70.79 24.72
CA LYS A 416 -11.83 -71.95 25.64
C LYS A 416 -12.18 -71.56 27.08
N LYS A 417 -12.83 -72.47 27.84
CA LYS A 417 -13.23 -72.32 29.27
C LYS A 417 -12.14 -71.80 30.23
N LYS A 418 -10.85 -71.91 29.88
CA LYS A 418 -9.74 -71.37 30.67
C LYS A 418 -9.70 -69.82 30.74
N LYS A 419 -10.22 -69.08 29.74
CA LYS A 419 -10.33 -67.61 29.79
C LYS A 419 -11.69 -67.19 30.37
N LYS A 420 -11.84 -67.35 31.70
CA LYS A 420 -13.12 -67.20 32.43
C LYS A 420 -13.94 -65.97 32.02
N LYS A 421 -13.34 -64.77 32.06
CA LYS A 421 -14.05 -63.50 31.85
C LYS A 421 -14.66 -63.33 30.45
N GLN A 422 -13.94 -63.68 29.37
CA GLN A 422 -14.47 -63.54 28.00
C GLN A 422 -15.45 -64.68 27.65
N HIS A 423 -15.20 -65.88 28.17
CA HIS A 423 -16.11 -67.01 27.99
C HIS A 423 -17.48 -66.75 28.64
N GLU A 424 -17.52 -66.15 29.83
CA GLU A 424 -18.76 -65.73 30.50
C GLU A 424 -19.55 -64.70 29.67
N LYS A 425 -18.87 -63.73 29.05
CA LYS A 425 -19.50 -62.72 28.18
C LYS A 425 -20.14 -63.32 26.92
N VAL A 426 -19.44 -64.27 26.29
CA VAL A 426 -19.97 -65.00 25.12
C VAL A 426 -21.19 -65.84 25.51
N GLN A 427 -21.19 -66.48 26.68
CA GLN A 427 -22.32 -67.28 27.18
C GLN A 427 -23.56 -66.41 27.50
N ILE A 428 -23.36 -65.19 28.01
CA ILE A 428 -24.45 -64.24 28.24
C ILE A 428 -25.06 -63.78 26.91
N LEU A 429 -24.23 -63.44 25.91
CA LEU A 429 -24.71 -63.09 24.57
C LEU A 429 -25.43 -64.23 23.85
N LEU A 430 -24.93 -65.47 23.96
CA LEU A 430 -25.60 -66.67 23.43
C LEU A 430 -27.00 -66.85 24.04
N ARG A 431 -27.12 -66.70 25.36
CA ARG A 431 -28.41 -66.76 26.07
C ARG A 431 -29.36 -65.66 25.59
N LEU A 432 -28.88 -64.43 25.41
CA LEU A 432 -29.69 -63.29 24.95
C LEU A 432 -30.12 -63.42 23.49
N LEU A 433 -29.30 -64.07 22.64
CA LEU A 433 -29.62 -64.36 21.24
C LEU A 433 -30.51 -65.59 21.06
N GLY A 434 -30.81 -66.34 22.12
CA GLY A 434 -31.66 -67.54 22.07
C GLY A 434 -30.97 -68.77 21.47
N GLU A 435 -29.64 -68.75 21.37
CA GLU A 435 -28.83 -69.84 20.85
C GLU A 435 -28.19 -70.56 22.05
N SER A 436 -28.61 -71.81 22.31
CA SER A 436 -28.14 -72.62 23.45
C SER A 436 -27.00 -73.54 23.06
#